data_AF-A0A809Z456-F1
#
_entry.id   AF-A0A809Z456-F1
#
_cell.length_a   1.000
_cell.length_b   1.000
_cell.length_c   1.000
_cell.angle_alpha   90.00
_cell.angle_beta   90.00
_cell.angle_gamma   90.00
#
_symmetry.space_group_name_H-M   'P 1'
#
loop_
_entity.id
_entity.type
_entity.pdbx_description
1 polymer ?
#
loop_
_entity_poly.entity_id
_entity_poly.type
_entity_poly.pdbx_seq_one_letter_code
_entity_poly.pdbx_strand_id
1 'polypeptide(L)'
;MPKSKKHYVIEHIFDKLFDTATATLQRTIVSADDIQEAKRAVNKLHNLGIKENSNPFNFMKDIVRGKRALAMWPESVRSKGYVGEQRTGGGAVFEFVPLTDSGETGFEDLFAPSAATPRFHVQSLSISRASKSLGRRDESWLLQVSVNLRIVETHLAVGNDKQIDATEVSHLQMDIKLRKVQIDALFLAHFRSEHGDSAAIITVEAKQQNQRILTEQVGRQVRAAFEATEAELVIPLALASTNEGIYVVEFKAVPRSALKGFLAPAFHREALYLLEPPVRGIQTA
;
A
#
# COMPACT_ATOMS: atom_id res chain seq x y z
N MET A 1 12.67 7.19 20.86
CA MET A 1 13.24 6.56 19.65
C MET A 1 13.87 7.62 18.78
N PRO A 2 15.02 7.38 18.13
CA PRO A 2 15.69 8.39 17.32
C PRO A 2 14.80 8.81 16.14
N LYS A 3 14.65 10.12 15.89
CA LYS A 3 14.02 10.62 14.66
C LYS A 3 14.79 10.07 13.45
N SER A 4 14.06 9.62 12.42
CA SER A 4 14.67 9.16 11.16
C SER A 4 15.58 10.23 10.61
N LYS A 5 16.86 9.94 10.34
CA LYS A 5 17.86 10.93 9.85
C LYS A 5 17.53 11.48 8.45
N LYS A 6 16.51 10.93 7.78
CA LYS A 6 16.07 11.36 6.44
C LYS A 6 15.47 12.77 6.40
N HIS A 7 14.94 13.29 7.51
CA HIS A 7 14.41 14.65 7.55
C HIS A 7 15.48 15.68 7.20
N TYR A 8 16.69 15.56 7.76
CA TYR A 8 17.82 16.44 7.45
C TYR A 8 18.17 16.47 5.95
N VAL A 9 18.05 15.34 5.26
CA VAL A 9 18.29 15.27 3.81
C VAL A 9 17.22 16.04 3.05
N ILE A 10 15.95 15.90 3.44
CA ILE A 10 14.82 16.62 2.82
C ILE A 10 14.95 18.13 3.07
N GLU A 11 15.23 18.54 4.32
CA GLU A 11 15.43 19.94 4.69
C GLU A 11 16.57 20.57 3.89
N HIS A 12 17.72 19.89 3.81
CA HIS A 12 18.87 20.40 3.06
C HIS A 12 18.56 20.59 1.56
N ILE A 13 17.85 19.66 0.93
CA ILE A 13 17.44 19.79 -0.47
C ILE A 13 16.43 20.94 -0.60
N PHE A 14 15.45 21.01 0.29
CA PHE A 14 14.43 22.05 0.26
C PHE A 14 15.05 23.43 0.40
N ASP A 15 15.91 23.66 1.40
CA ASP A 15 16.55 24.95 1.63
C ASP A 15 17.49 25.36 0.49
N LYS A 16 18.09 24.40 -0.22
CA LYS A 16 18.88 24.67 -1.44
C LYS A 16 18.00 25.13 -2.62
N LEU A 17 16.76 24.62 -2.71
CA LEU A 17 15.85 24.89 -3.81
C LEU A 17 14.88 26.05 -3.53
N PHE A 18 14.64 26.37 -2.26
CA PHE A 18 13.68 27.37 -1.82
C PHE A 18 14.28 28.77 -1.82
N ASP A 19 13.73 29.64 -2.65
CA ASP A 19 14.06 31.05 -2.65
C ASP A 19 13.23 31.79 -1.60
N THR A 20 13.89 32.23 -0.54
CA THR A 20 13.26 32.97 0.56
C THR A 20 12.70 34.34 0.14
N ALA A 21 13.19 34.95 -0.94
CA ALA A 21 12.72 36.26 -1.39
C ALA A 21 11.36 36.15 -2.11
N THR A 22 11.19 35.11 -2.91
CA THR A 22 9.94 34.85 -3.65
C THR A 22 9.00 33.90 -2.92
N ALA A 23 9.48 33.23 -1.86
CA ALA A 23 8.80 32.14 -1.16
C ALA A 23 8.38 30.98 -2.09
N THR A 24 9.20 30.70 -3.11
CA THR A 24 8.94 29.65 -4.11
C THR A 24 10.15 28.73 -4.30
N LEU A 25 9.92 27.56 -4.88
CA LEU A 25 10.98 26.64 -5.27
C LEU A 25 11.49 26.94 -6.69
N GLN A 26 12.81 27.00 -6.87
CA GLN A 26 13.43 27.11 -8.20
C GLN A 26 13.08 25.93 -9.12
N ARG A 27 12.85 24.76 -8.52
CA ARG A 27 12.25 23.57 -9.15
C ARG A 27 11.66 22.68 -8.08
N THR A 28 10.66 21.88 -8.46
CA THR A 28 9.93 21.00 -7.54
C THR A 28 10.46 19.56 -7.55
N ILE A 29 10.93 19.08 -8.70
CA ILE A 29 11.41 17.70 -8.88
C ILE A 29 12.76 17.51 -8.20
N VAL A 30 12.88 16.48 -7.36
CA VAL A 30 14.11 16.03 -6.71
C VAL A 30 14.61 14.75 -7.38
N SER A 31 15.86 14.77 -7.80
CA SER A 31 16.54 13.70 -8.54
C SER A 31 17.35 12.77 -7.63
N ALA A 32 17.82 11.66 -8.20
CA ALA A 32 18.75 10.76 -7.54
C ALA A 32 20.05 11.46 -7.09
N ASP A 33 20.55 12.40 -7.89
CA ASP A 33 21.78 13.14 -7.61
C ASP A 33 21.60 14.10 -6.45
N ASP A 34 20.44 14.78 -6.36
CA ASP A 34 20.10 15.65 -5.24
C ASP A 34 20.12 14.89 -3.90
N ILE A 35 19.54 13.68 -3.88
CA ILE A 35 19.56 12.81 -2.70
C ILE A 35 21.00 12.46 -2.30
N GLN A 36 21.85 12.13 -3.27
CA GLN A 36 23.23 11.72 -3.01
C GLN A 36 24.12 12.88 -2.55
N GLU A 37 23.96 14.05 -3.16
CA GLU A 37 24.64 15.27 -2.74
C GLU A 37 24.22 15.66 -1.31
N ALA A 38 22.91 15.69 -1.03
CA ALA A 38 22.39 16.06 0.27
C ALA A 38 22.81 15.09 1.38
N LYS A 39 22.83 13.77 1.12
CA LYS A 39 23.37 12.78 2.08
C LYS A 39 24.82 13.08 2.46
N ARG A 40 25.68 13.36 1.47
CA ARG A 40 27.09 13.69 1.69
C ARG A 40 27.25 14.99 2.49
N ALA A 41 26.53 16.03 2.10
CA ALA A 41 26.56 17.33 2.78
C ALA A 41 26.11 17.21 4.25
N VAL A 42 24.96 16.57 4.48
CA VAL A 42 24.37 16.38 5.81
C VAL A 42 25.25 15.49 6.70
N ASN A 43 25.86 14.44 6.15
CA ASN A 43 26.82 13.61 6.89
C ASN A 43 28.02 14.43 7.37
N LYS A 44 28.57 15.28 6.50
CA LYS A 44 29.70 16.16 6.83
C LYS A 44 29.32 17.19 7.90
N LEU A 45 28.14 17.78 7.81
CA LEU A 45 27.68 18.84 8.71
C LEU A 45 27.27 18.33 10.09
N HIS A 46 26.59 17.18 10.15
CA HIS A 46 25.92 16.72 11.37
C HIS A 46 26.44 15.38 11.90
N ASN A 47 27.44 14.78 11.27
CA ASN A 47 28.04 13.49 11.64
C ASN A 47 26.98 12.37 11.81
N LEU A 48 26.01 12.31 10.89
CA LEU A 48 24.84 11.44 11.03
C LEU A 48 25.06 10.01 10.55
N GLY A 49 26.15 9.69 9.85
CA GLY A 49 26.44 8.32 9.38
C GLY A 49 25.33 7.72 8.50
N ILE A 50 24.69 8.54 7.65
CA ILE A 50 23.69 8.11 6.67
C ILE A 50 24.41 7.32 5.58
N LYS A 51 23.87 6.15 5.17
CA LYS A 51 24.45 5.34 4.08
C LYS A 51 24.37 6.07 2.73
N GLU A 52 25.50 6.54 2.24
CA GLU A 52 25.64 7.25 0.95
C GLU A 52 25.38 6.30 -0.22
N ASN A 53 26.01 5.12 -0.23
CA ASN A 53 25.92 4.14 -1.33
C ASN A 53 24.59 3.37 -1.41
N SER A 54 23.52 3.87 -0.79
CA SER A 54 22.17 3.28 -0.90
C SER A 54 21.48 3.76 -2.18
N ASN A 55 20.67 2.90 -2.80
CA ASN A 55 19.89 3.25 -4.00
C ASN A 55 18.97 4.47 -3.69
N PRO A 56 19.19 5.64 -4.32
CA PRO A 56 18.45 6.87 -4.02
C PRO A 56 16.97 6.77 -4.39
N PHE A 57 16.60 5.91 -5.36
CA PHE A 57 15.20 5.70 -5.74
C PHE A 57 14.37 5.03 -4.65
N ASN A 58 14.99 4.38 -3.66
CA ASN A 58 14.29 3.85 -2.49
C ASN A 58 14.00 4.92 -1.42
N PHE A 59 14.59 6.13 -1.53
CA PHE A 59 14.56 7.13 -0.47
C PHE A 59 13.11 7.52 -0.10
N MET A 60 12.32 7.96 -1.08
CA MET A 60 10.93 8.35 -0.87
C MET A 60 10.04 7.14 -0.57
N LYS A 61 10.28 6.01 -1.26
CA LYS A 61 9.58 4.74 -1.04
C LYS A 61 9.58 4.33 0.44
N ASP A 62 10.73 4.42 1.07
CA ASP A 62 10.88 4.07 2.49
C ASP A 62 10.17 5.05 3.43
N ILE A 63 10.00 6.31 3.03
CA ILE A 63 9.26 7.31 3.82
C ILE A 63 7.77 6.98 3.74
N VAL A 64 7.24 6.80 2.53
CA VAL A 64 5.81 6.60 2.33
C VAL A 64 5.33 5.21 2.76
N ARG A 65 6.20 4.20 2.87
CA ARG A 65 5.78 2.84 3.26
C ARG A 65 5.23 2.73 4.68
N GLY A 66 5.74 3.52 5.63
CA GLY A 66 5.41 3.35 7.04
C GLY A 66 4.19 4.17 7.49
N LYS A 67 3.48 3.70 8.53
CA LYS A 67 2.36 4.43 9.16
C LYS A 67 2.74 5.77 9.80
N ARG A 68 4.05 6.02 9.96
CA ARG A 68 4.61 7.28 10.49
C ARG A 68 5.24 8.15 9.39
N ALA A 69 4.79 8.00 8.14
CA ALA A 69 5.29 8.76 6.99
C ALA A 69 5.29 10.27 7.26
N LEU A 70 4.17 10.81 7.78
CA LEU A 70 4.05 12.23 8.10
C LEU A 70 5.09 12.70 9.13
N ALA A 71 5.36 11.89 10.16
CA ALA A 71 6.36 12.21 11.18
C ALA A 71 7.81 12.17 10.66
N MET A 72 8.05 11.61 9.47
CA MET A 72 9.35 11.64 8.79
C MET A 72 9.49 12.83 7.85
N TRP A 73 8.39 13.47 7.47
CA TRP A 73 8.42 14.70 6.68
C TRP A 73 8.80 15.89 7.58
N PRO A 74 9.72 16.78 7.17
CA PRO A 74 10.15 17.87 8.03
C PRO A 74 9.05 18.92 8.24
N GLU A 75 8.84 19.30 9.50
CA GLU A 75 7.88 20.36 9.85
C GLU A 75 8.26 21.72 9.24
N SER A 76 9.56 21.99 9.11
CA SER A 76 10.12 23.20 8.47
C SER A 76 9.75 23.33 6.99
N VAL A 77 9.53 22.21 6.30
CA VAL A 77 9.08 22.18 4.90
C VAL A 77 7.56 22.31 4.83
N ARG A 78 6.86 21.60 5.72
CA ARG A 78 5.39 21.64 5.81
C ARG A 78 4.86 23.02 6.19
N SER A 79 5.52 23.71 7.12
CA SER A 79 5.15 25.07 7.52
C SER A 79 5.34 26.10 6.41
N LYS A 80 6.18 25.80 5.42
CA LYS A 80 6.33 26.58 4.18
C LYS A 80 5.33 26.18 3.08
N GLY A 81 4.37 25.30 3.40
CA GLY A 81 3.28 24.92 2.49
C GLY A 81 3.63 23.83 1.48
N TYR A 82 4.69 23.02 1.73
CA TYR A 82 5.10 21.95 0.81
C TYR A 82 5.08 20.56 1.44
N VAL A 83 4.67 19.58 0.65
CA VAL A 83 4.76 18.14 0.95
C VAL A 83 5.47 17.41 -0.20
N GLY A 84 5.67 16.10 -0.04
CA GLY A 84 6.42 15.31 -1.01
C GLY A 84 5.55 14.25 -1.67
N GLU A 85 5.53 14.24 -3.00
CA GLU A 85 4.86 13.22 -3.79
C GLU A 85 5.88 12.32 -4.48
N GLN A 86 5.67 11.00 -4.45
CA GLN A 86 6.55 10.08 -5.15
C GLN A 86 6.46 10.31 -6.67
N ARG A 87 7.61 10.38 -7.33
CA ARG A 87 7.72 10.43 -8.80
C ARG A 87 8.51 9.24 -9.30
N THR A 88 8.21 8.81 -10.52
CA THR A 88 8.91 7.70 -11.17
C THR A 88 9.27 8.08 -12.60
N GLY A 89 10.40 7.58 -13.10
CA GLY A 89 10.93 7.90 -14.43
C GLY A 89 11.83 9.13 -14.44
N GLY A 90 12.64 9.27 -15.50
CA GLY A 90 13.46 10.47 -15.76
C GLY A 90 14.51 10.80 -14.68
N GLY A 91 14.91 9.84 -13.84
CA GLY A 91 15.84 10.09 -12.72
C GLY A 91 15.20 10.80 -11.51
N ALA A 92 13.89 11.07 -11.54
CA ALA A 92 13.16 11.65 -10.43
C ALA A 92 12.97 10.63 -9.28
N VAL A 93 13.08 11.12 -8.05
CA VAL A 93 12.83 10.35 -6.82
C VAL A 93 11.51 10.80 -6.19
N PHE A 94 11.31 12.11 -6.06
CA PHE A 94 10.07 12.71 -5.58
C PHE A 94 9.92 14.14 -6.09
N GLU A 95 8.77 14.75 -5.86
CA GLU A 95 8.50 16.15 -6.14
C GLU A 95 8.00 16.85 -4.88
N PHE A 96 8.47 18.07 -4.63
CA PHE A 96 7.84 18.97 -3.68
C PHE A 96 6.57 19.56 -4.30
N VAL A 97 5.42 19.22 -3.75
CA VAL A 97 4.13 19.71 -4.20
C VAL A 97 3.54 20.64 -3.14
N PRO A 98 2.80 21.70 -3.54
CA PRO A 98 2.07 22.53 -2.59
C PRO A 98 1.10 21.68 -1.76
N LEU A 99 0.98 22.01 -0.48
CA LEU A 99 -0.08 21.48 0.36
C LEU A 99 -1.42 21.98 -0.17
N THR A 100 -2.39 21.08 -0.34
CA THR A 100 -3.73 21.44 -0.79
C THR A 100 -4.47 22.24 0.29
N ASP A 101 -5.50 22.99 -0.10
CA ASP A 101 -6.38 23.70 0.85
C ASP A 101 -7.07 22.74 1.84
N SER A 102 -7.21 21.46 1.47
CA SER A 102 -7.70 20.39 2.36
C SER A 102 -6.69 19.96 3.44
N GLY A 103 -5.43 20.37 3.34
CA GLY A 103 -4.36 19.97 4.25
C GLY A 103 -3.89 18.52 4.09
N GLU A 104 -4.33 17.84 3.03
CA GLU A 104 -3.97 16.45 2.74
C GLU A 104 -2.52 16.36 2.25
N THR A 105 -1.79 15.40 2.82
CA THR A 105 -0.34 15.27 2.61
C THR A 105 0.04 14.05 1.77
N GLY A 106 -0.90 13.13 1.54
CA GLY A 106 -0.63 11.78 0.99
C GLY A 106 0.12 10.87 1.97
N PHE A 107 0.40 11.35 3.19
CA PHE A 107 1.09 10.61 4.25
C PHE A 107 0.13 10.00 5.28
N GLU A 108 -1.17 10.20 5.13
CA GLU A 108 -2.22 9.65 5.98
C GLU A 108 -2.28 8.11 5.84
N ASP A 109 -2.59 7.42 6.94
CA ASP A 109 -2.95 6.00 6.92
C ASP A 109 -4.47 5.91 6.69
N LEU A 110 -4.87 5.92 5.42
CA LEU A 110 -6.28 5.98 5.02
C LEU A 110 -7.05 4.68 5.29
N PHE A 111 -6.35 3.57 5.53
CA PHE A 111 -6.92 2.23 5.63
C PHE A 111 -6.48 1.55 6.92
N ALA A 112 -7.26 1.77 7.97
CA ALA A 112 -7.07 1.13 9.26
C ALA A 112 -8.44 0.77 9.86
N PRO A 113 -8.55 -0.37 10.57
CA PRO A 113 -9.78 -0.72 11.25
C PRO A 113 -10.18 0.36 12.26
N SER A 114 -11.47 0.68 12.27
CA SER A 114 -12.11 1.56 13.23
C SER A 114 -13.05 0.77 14.15
N ALA A 115 -13.68 1.47 15.09
CA ALA A 115 -14.76 0.89 15.90
C ALA A 115 -15.96 0.46 15.04
N ALA A 116 -16.17 1.10 13.89
CA ALA A 116 -17.27 0.80 12.97
C ALA A 116 -16.96 -0.35 11.99
N THR A 117 -15.69 -0.77 11.87
CA THR A 117 -15.29 -1.84 10.95
C THR A 117 -15.97 -3.16 11.33
N PRO A 118 -16.71 -3.82 10.40
CA PRO A 118 -17.34 -5.11 10.66
C PRO A 118 -16.32 -6.17 11.07
N ARG A 119 -16.65 -6.97 12.09
CA ARG A 119 -15.78 -8.01 12.65
C ARG A 119 -16.38 -9.39 12.43
N PHE A 120 -15.57 -10.31 11.92
CA PHE A 120 -15.96 -11.70 11.66
C PHE A 120 -14.97 -12.64 12.33
N HIS A 121 -15.46 -13.60 13.10
CA HIS A 121 -14.62 -14.61 13.71
C HIS A 121 -14.31 -15.71 12.70
N VAL A 122 -13.04 -16.10 12.61
CA VAL A 122 -12.55 -17.14 11.71
C VAL A 122 -11.77 -18.17 12.50
N GLN A 123 -12.20 -19.42 12.41
CA GLN A 123 -11.45 -20.52 13.02
C GLN A 123 -10.07 -20.62 12.35
N SER A 124 -9.01 -20.74 13.15
CA SER A 124 -7.64 -20.95 12.67
C SER A 124 -7.09 -22.33 13.03
N LEU A 125 -7.95 -23.22 13.53
CA LEU A 125 -7.60 -24.59 13.92
C LEU A 125 -7.11 -25.41 12.73
N SER A 126 -7.58 -25.09 11.52
CA SER A 126 -7.13 -25.71 10.26
C SER A 126 -5.67 -25.40 9.89
N ILE A 127 -5.04 -24.39 10.50
CA ILE A 127 -3.62 -24.11 10.27
C ILE A 127 -2.77 -25.02 11.15
N SER A 128 -1.90 -25.81 10.51
CA SER A 128 -1.02 -26.74 11.22
C SER A 128 -0.17 -26.04 12.28
N ARG A 129 0.08 -26.74 13.40
CA ARG A 129 0.95 -26.24 14.46
C ARG A 129 2.36 -25.96 13.96
N ALA A 130 2.85 -26.76 13.01
CA ALA A 130 4.16 -26.57 12.36
C ALA A 130 4.22 -25.24 11.57
N SER A 131 3.14 -24.89 10.86
CA SER A 131 3.06 -23.60 10.16
C SER A 131 3.05 -22.43 11.17
N LYS A 132 2.27 -22.55 12.26
CA LYS A 132 2.24 -21.53 13.32
C LYS A 132 3.57 -21.35 14.05
N SER A 133 4.37 -22.42 14.20
CA SER A 133 5.65 -22.35 14.93
C SER A 133 6.74 -21.58 14.18
N LEU A 134 6.63 -21.42 12.85
CA LEU A 134 7.57 -20.62 12.06
C LEU A 134 7.54 -19.13 12.42
N GLY A 135 6.41 -18.63 12.93
CA GLY A 135 6.30 -17.27 13.51
C GLY A 135 6.70 -16.14 12.55
N ARG A 136 6.55 -16.35 11.24
CA ARG A 136 6.91 -15.38 10.20
C ARG A 136 6.07 -14.11 10.32
N ARG A 137 6.66 -12.96 9.98
CA ARG A 137 6.03 -11.63 10.01
C ARG A 137 6.28 -10.91 8.69
N ASP A 138 5.86 -11.57 7.61
CA ASP A 138 6.04 -11.10 6.24
C ASP A 138 4.74 -11.29 5.45
N GLU A 139 4.62 -10.54 4.35
CA GLU A 139 3.45 -10.48 3.48
C GLU A 139 3.10 -11.86 2.91
N SER A 140 4.10 -12.70 2.61
CA SER A 140 3.88 -14.07 2.14
C SER A 140 3.19 -14.93 3.20
N TRP A 141 3.56 -14.80 4.48
CA TRP A 141 2.88 -15.49 5.57
C TRP A 141 1.44 -15.03 5.73
N LEU A 142 1.18 -13.72 5.67
CA LEU A 142 -0.18 -13.17 5.70
C LEU A 142 -1.06 -13.77 4.60
N LEU A 143 -0.55 -13.86 3.38
CA LEU A 143 -1.28 -14.43 2.26
C LEU A 143 -1.50 -15.93 2.41
N GLN A 144 -0.51 -16.69 2.84
CA GLN A 144 -0.67 -18.13 3.10
C GLN A 144 -1.74 -18.41 4.15
N VAL A 145 -1.76 -17.64 5.24
CA VAL A 145 -2.83 -17.72 6.25
C VAL A 145 -4.18 -17.37 5.63
N SER A 146 -4.24 -16.28 4.87
CA SER A 146 -5.48 -15.80 4.24
C SER A 146 -6.08 -16.82 3.26
N VAL A 147 -5.24 -17.47 2.45
CA VAL A 147 -5.65 -18.52 1.52
C VAL A 147 -6.12 -19.78 2.26
N ASN A 148 -5.36 -20.24 3.26
CA ASN A 148 -5.72 -21.43 4.03
C ASN A 148 -7.04 -21.27 4.82
N LEU A 149 -7.33 -20.03 5.25
CA LEU A 149 -8.54 -19.70 6.00
C LEU A 149 -9.67 -19.15 5.13
N ARG A 150 -9.49 -19.14 3.80
CA ARG A 150 -10.51 -18.71 2.86
C ARG A 150 -11.01 -17.28 3.13
N ILE A 151 -10.10 -16.38 3.51
CA ILE A 151 -10.46 -15.01 3.94
C ILE A 151 -11.08 -14.22 2.78
N VAL A 152 -10.51 -14.30 1.57
CA VAL A 152 -11.03 -13.59 0.39
C VAL A 152 -12.38 -14.15 -0.01
N GLU A 153 -12.50 -15.48 -0.05
CA GLU A 153 -13.74 -16.18 -0.36
C GLU A 153 -14.84 -15.83 0.65
N THR A 154 -14.50 -15.86 1.95
CA THR A 154 -15.42 -15.44 3.01
C THR A 154 -15.81 -13.98 2.84
N HIS A 155 -14.86 -13.09 2.55
CA HIS A 155 -15.14 -11.67 2.34
C HIS A 155 -16.16 -11.43 1.24
N LEU A 156 -16.01 -12.09 0.09
CA LEU A 156 -16.94 -11.97 -1.02
C LEU A 156 -18.30 -12.65 -0.75
N ALA A 157 -18.34 -13.65 0.12
CA ALA A 157 -19.58 -14.34 0.49
C ALA A 157 -20.39 -13.60 1.58
N VAL A 158 -19.72 -12.92 2.52
CA VAL A 158 -20.33 -12.32 3.71
C VAL A 158 -20.44 -10.80 3.64
N GLY A 159 -21.23 -10.25 4.55
CA GLY A 159 -21.43 -8.81 4.68
C GLY A 159 -22.48 -8.26 3.71
N ASN A 160 -22.96 -7.07 4.04
CA ASN A 160 -23.84 -6.30 3.16
C ASN A 160 -23.02 -5.64 2.05
N ASP A 161 -23.70 -5.08 1.05
CA ASP A 161 -23.11 -4.30 -0.04
C ASP A 161 -22.07 -5.07 -0.88
N LYS A 162 -22.32 -6.36 -1.17
CA LYS A 162 -21.50 -7.13 -2.11
C LYS A 162 -21.58 -6.52 -3.52
N GLN A 163 -20.43 -6.38 -4.19
CA GLN A 163 -20.38 -5.89 -5.58
C GLN A 163 -20.75 -6.96 -6.61
N ILE A 164 -20.57 -8.23 -6.25
CA ILE A 164 -20.89 -9.40 -7.07
C ILE A 164 -21.58 -10.46 -6.22
N ASP A 165 -22.46 -11.24 -6.85
CA ASP A 165 -22.99 -12.46 -6.24
C ASP A 165 -22.11 -13.66 -6.64
N ALA A 166 -20.97 -13.78 -5.95
CA ALA A 166 -19.97 -14.80 -6.25
C ALA A 166 -20.52 -16.21 -5.98
N THR A 167 -20.40 -17.08 -6.98
CA THR A 167 -20.77 -18.51 -6.89
C THR A 167 -19.57 -19.39 -6.62
N GLU A 168 -18.38 -18.97 -7.04
CA GLU A 168 -17.11 -19.64 -6.79
C GLU A 168 -16.00 -18.60 -6.68
N VAL A 169 -15.03 -18.83 -5.79
CA VAL A 169 -13.79 -18.05 -5.73
C VAL A 169 -12.62 -19.03 -5.60
N SER A 170 -11.70 -18.94 -6.55
CA SER A 170 -10.55 -19.83 -6.69
C SER A 170 -9.26 -19.03 -6.61
N HIS A 171 -8.39 -19.38 -5.66
CA HIS A 171 -7.02 -18.84 -5.61
C HIS A 171 -6.19 -19.39 -6.77
N LEU A 172 -5.63 -18.51 -7.58
CA LEU A 172 -4.84 -18.89 -8.76
C LEU A 172 -3.36 -18.99 -8.40
N GLN A 173 -2.76 -17.88 -7.94
CA GLN A 173 -1.31 -17.77 -7.78
C GLN A 173 -0.93 -16.66 -6.80
N MET A 174 0.22 -16.84 -6.13
CA MET A 174 0.91 -15.83 -5.30
C MET A 174 2.20 -15.33 -5.96
N ASP A 175 2.66 -14.14 -5.55
CA ASP A 175 3.93 -13.50 -5.98
C ASP A 175 4.09 -13.40 -7.50
N ILE A 176 3.06 -12.90 -8.19
CA ILE A 176 3.10 -12.71 -9.64
C ILE A 176 3.98 -11.50 -9.96
N LYS A 177 5.13 -11.76 -10.59
CA LYS A 177 6.07 -10.74 -11.03
C LYS A 177 5.87 -10.40 -12.50
N LEU A 178 5.26 -9.26 -12.76
CA LEU A 178 5.18 -8.66 -14.08
C LEU A 178 6.30 -7.63 -14.25
N ARG A 179 6.61 -7.25 -15.49
CA ARG A 179 7.79 -6.43 -15.83
C ARG A 179 7.95 -5.16 -14.98
N LYS A 180 6.84 -4.54 -14.57
CA LYS A 180 6.82 -3.26 -13.81
C LYS A 180 5.98 -3.31 -12.53
N VAL A 181 5.24 -4.39 -12.30
CA VAL A 181 4.24 -4.49 -11.24
C VAL A 181 4.33 -5.89 -10.62
N GLN A 182 4.24 -5.95 -9.31
CA GLN A 182 4.05 -7.19 -8.58
C GLN A 182 2.60 -7.24 -8.09
N ILE A 183 1.95 -8.38 -8.28
CA ILE A 183 0.65 -8.70 -7.70
C ILE A 183 0.88 -9.78 -6.65
N ASP A 184 0.56 -9.50 -5.38
CA ASP A 184 0.95 -10.42 -4.31
C ASP A 184 0.12 -11.71 -4.30
N ALA A 185 -1.17 -11.62 -4.64
CA ALA A 185 -1.99 -12.77 -4.98
C ALA A 185 -3.10 -12.45 -6.00
N LEU A 186 -3.50 -13.46 -6.75
CA LEU A 186 -4.55 -13.40 -7.77
C LEU A 186 -5.59 -14.49 -7.51
N PHE A 187 -6.87 -14.13 -7.58
CA PHE A 187 -7.99 -15.06 -7.51
C PHE A 187 -8.89 -14.87 -8.74
N LEU A 188 -9.68 -15.90 -9.04
CA LEU A 188 -10.75 -15.87 -10.02
C LEU A 188 -12.07 -16.04 -9.28
N ALA A 189 -13.01 -15.12 -9.46
CA ALA A 189 -14.38 -15.29 -8.99
C ALA A 189 -15.30 -15.55 -10.17
N HIS A 190 -16.09 -16.62 -10.10
CA HIS A 190 -17.29 -16.77 -10.92
C HIS A 190 -18.47 -16.17 -10.18
N PHE A 191 -19.33 -15.45 -10.90
CA PHE A 191 -20.49 -14.77 -10.31
C PHE A 191 -21.65 -14.70 -11.30
N ARG A 192 -22.86 -14.56 -10.76
CA ARG A 192 -24.06 -14.35 -11.57
C ARG A 192 -24.19 -12.88 -11.97
N SER A 193 -24.31 -12.64 -13.26
CA SER A 193 -24.64 -11.33 -13.84
C SER A 193 -26.03 -11.34 -14.46
N GLU A 194 -26.55 -10.18 -14.87
CA GLU A 194 -27.79 -10.08 -15.65
C GLU A 194 -27.74 -10.85 -16.98
N HIS A 195 -26.54 -11.10 -17.51
CA HIS A 195 -26.32 -11.81 -18.78
C HIS A 195 -25.91 -13.29 -18.58
N GLY A 196 -26.02 -13.81 -17.35
CA GLY A 196 -25.63 -15.17 -17.00
C GLY A 196 -24.29 -15.23 -16.25
N ASP A 197 -23.63 -16.39 -16.29
CA ASP A 197 -22.37 -16.61 -15.58
C ASP A 197 -21.25 -15.72 -16.13
N SER A 198 -20.55 -15.04 -15.24
CA SER A 198 -19.45 -14.13 -15.53
C SER A 198 -18.28 -14.40 -14.62
N ALA A 199 -17.12 -13.82 -14.96
CA ALA A 199 -15.90 -14.00 -14.20
C ALA A 199 -15.19 -12.67 -13.93
N ALA A 200 -14.60 -12.56 -12.74
CA ALA A 200 -13.81 -11.42 -12.31
C ALA A 200 -12.44 -11.88 -11.83
N ILE A 201 -11.41 -11.13 -12.19
CA ILE A 201 -10.09 -11.28 -11.57
C ILE A 201 -10.05 -10.46 -10.30
N ILE A 202 -9.54 -11.05 -9.22
CA ILE A 202 -9.33 -10.35 -7.96
C ILE A 202 -7.83 -10.21 -7.74
N THR A 203 -7.36 -8.97 -7.64
CA THR A 203 -5.96 -8.66 -7.31
C THR A 203 -5.84 -8.35 -5.83
N VAL A 204 -4.83 -8.90 -5.16
CA VAL A 204 -4.61 -8.68 -3.72
C VAL A 204 -3.23 -8.08 -3.47
N GLU A 205 -3.20 -6.94 -2.78
CA GLU A 205 -1.98 -6.37 -2.17
C GLU A 205 -1.94 -6.76 -0.68
N ALA A 206 -0.82 -7.32 -0.22
CA ALA A 206 -0.63 -7.67 1.20
C ALA A 206 0.28 -6.67 1.92
N LYS A 207 -0.08 -6.37 3.17
CA LYS A 207 0.67 -5.44 4.04
C LYS A 207 0.85 -5.98 5.45
N GLN A 208 2.03 -5.76 6.01
CA GLN A 208 2.25 -5.95 7.43
C GLN A 208 1.72 -4.77 8.25
N GLN A 209 1.45 -5.01 9.52
CA GLN A 209 0.89 -4.05 10.49
C GLN A 209 1.53 -2.65 10.49
N ASN A 210 2.84 -2.56 10.22
CA ASN A 210 3.59 -1.30 10.23
C ASN A 210 3.64 -0.59 8.87
N GLN A 211 3.04 -1.19 7.83
CA GLN A 211 3.00 -0.66 6.47
C GLN A 211 1.63 -0.10 6.15
N ARG A 212 1.60 0.88 5.23
CA ARG A 212 0.37 1.46 4.69
C ARG A 212 -0.10 0.72 3.43
N ILE A 213 -1.41 0.65 3.25
CA ILE A 213 -2.01 0.28 1.97
C ILE A 213 -1.93 1.52 1.06
N LEU A 214 -1.29 1.37 -0.10
CA LEU A 214 -1.11 2.46 -1.06
C LEU A 214 -2.01 2.23 -2.28
N THR A 215 -2.97 3.13 -2.51
CA THR A 215 -3.91 3.05 -3.64
C THR A 215 -3.21 3.08 -4.99
N GLU A 216 -2.05 3.74 -5.10
CA GLU A 216 -1.20 3.71 -6.29
C GLU A 216 -0.72 2.28 -6.61
N GLN A 217 -0.32 1.50 -5.60
CA GLN A 217 0.11 0.11 -5.80
C GLN A 217 -1.06 -0.76 -6.25
N VAL A 218 -2.19 -0.66 -5.55
CA VAL A 218 -3.42 -1.39 -5.90
C VAL A 218 -3.88 -1.03 -7.32
N GLY A 219 -3.88 0.26 -7.68
CA GLY A 219 -4.26 0.72 -9.01
C GLY A 219 -3.33 0.23 -10.13
N ARG A 220 -2.02 0.14 -9.87
CA ARG A 220 -1.07 -0.47 -10.81
C ARG A 220 -1.35 -1.96 -11.03
N GLN A 221 -1.75 -2.69 -9.99
CA GLN A 221 -2.12 -4.09 -10.10
C GLN A 221 -3.38 -4.30 -10.96
N VAL A 222 -4.38 -3.42 -10.84
CA VAL A 222 -5.57 -3.45 -11.69
C VAL A 222 -5.20 -3.35 -13.16
N ARG A 223 -4.39 -2.35 -13.53
CA ARG A 223 -3.93 -2.18 -14.92
C ARG A 223 -3.15 -3.41 -15.39
N ALA A 224 -2.23 -3.90 -14.56
CA ALA A 224 -1.40 -5.04 -14.90
C ALA A 224 -2.23 -6.33 -15.06
N ALA A 225 -3.30 -6.51 -14.28
CA ALA A 225 -4.22 -7.64 -14.44
C ALA A 225 -4.99 -7.58 -15.76
N PHE A 226 -5.45 -6.40 -16.19
CA PHE A 226 -6.09 -6.22 -17.49
C PHE A 226 -5.12 -6.40 -18.68
N GLU A 227 -3.86 -6.03 -18.51
CA GLU A 227 -2.81 -6.26 -19.52
C GLU A 227 -2.42 -7.74 -19.64
N ALA A 228 -2.53 -8.50 -18.54
CA ALA A 228 -2.10 -9.89 -18.46
C ALA A 228 -3.22 -10.92 -18.70
N THR A 229 -4.48 -10.50 -18.72
CA THR A 229 -5.65 -11.38 -18.82
C THR A 229 -6.71 -10.78 -19.74
N GLU A 230 -7.68 -11.60 -20.17
CA GLU A 230 -8.87 -11.16 -20.92
C GLU A 230 -10.06 -10.84 -19.98
N ALA A 231 -9.81 -10.59 -18.69
CA ALA A 231 -10.88 -10.35 -17.73
C ALA A 231 -11.67 -9.08 -18.07
N GLU A 232 -13.01 -9.14 -18.00
CA GLU A 232 -13.87 -7.95 -18.20
C GLU A 232 -14.07 -7.14 -16.92
N LEU A 233 -13.80 -7.74 -15.76
CA LEU A 233 -13.94 -7.13 -14.45
C LEU A 233 -12.73 -7.46 -13.57
N VAL A 234 -12.19 -6.45 -12.89
CA VAL A 234 -11.16 -6.61 -11.85
C VAL A 234 -11.68 -6.06 -10.53
N ILE A 235 -11.61 -6.85 -9.46
CA ILE A 235 -11.96 -6.44 -8.10
C ILE A 235 -10.67 -6.31 -7.29
N PRO A 236 -10.23 -5.09 -6.95
CA PRO A 236 -9.01 -4.90 -6.19
C PRO A 236 -9.28 -5.08 -4.69
N LEU A 237 -8.42 -5.85 -4.02
CA LEU A 237 -8.40 -6.02 -2.57
C LEU A 237 -7.04 -5.64 -1.98
N ALA A 238 -7.04 -5.23 -0.73
CA ALA A 238 -5.85 -5.18 0.11
C ALA A 238 -6.07 -5.93 1.41
N LEU A 239 -5.06 -6.68 1.85
CA LEU A 239 -5.03 -7.38 3.12
C LEU A 239 -3.95 -6.76 4.01
N ALA A 240 -4.27 -6.50 5.27
CA ALA A 240 -3.29 -6.04 6.26
C ALA A 240 -3.34 -6.87 7.54
N SER A 241 -2.17 -7.25 8.06
CA SER A 241 -2.08 -7.79 9.41
C SER A 241 -2.29 -6.68 10.45
N THR A 242 -3.01 -6.97 11.53
CA THR A 242 -3.30 -6.03 12.62
C THR A 242 -3.11 -6.72 13.97
N ASN A 243 -3.14 -5.97 15.08
CA ASN A 243 -3.08 -6.59 16.41
C ASN A 243 -4.28 -7.52 16.70
N GLU A 244 -5.42 -7.29 16.05
CA GLU A 244 -6.66 -8.03 16.28
C GLU A 244 -6.84 -9.20 15.30
N GLY A 245 -6.32 -9.11 14.08
CA GLY A 245 -6.57 -10.08 13.02
C GLY A 245 -6.17 -9.60 11.63
N ILE A 246 -6.85 -10.12 10.60
CA ILE A 246 -6.61 -9.76 9.19
C ILE A 246 -7.66 -8.72 8.77
N TYR A 247 -7.20 -7.52 8.47
CA TYR A 247 -8.03 -6.46 7.93
C TYR A 247 -8.07 -6.55 6.39
N VAL A 248 -9.25 -6.43 5.82
CA VAL A 248 -9.50 -6.51 4.37
C VAL A 248 -10.15 -5.22 3.93
N VAL A 249 -9.59 -4.62 2.89
CA VAL A 249 -10.18 -3.49 2.17
C VAL A 249 -10.55 -3.97 0.78
N GLU A 250 -11.83 -3.81 0.44
CA GLU A 250 -12.34 -4.01 -0.90
C GLU A 250 -12.50 -2.66 -1.59
N PHE A 251 -11.94 -2.55 -2.78
CA PHE A 251 -12.09 -1.39 -3.64
C PHE A 251 -13.17 -1.66 -4.69
N LYS A 252 -13.72 -0.58 -5.27
CA LYS A 252 -14.75 -0.68 -6.29
C LYS A 252 -14.26 -1.53 -7.47
N ALA A 253 -15.12 -2.44 -7.91
CA ALA A 253 -14.89 -3.26 -9.09
C ALA A 253 -14.69 -2.36 -10.31
N VAL A 254 -13.66 -2.65 -11.09
CA VAL A 254 -13.28 -1.88 -12.26
C VAL A 254 -13.64 -2.69 -13.49
N PRO A 255 -14.58 -2.25 -14.35
CA PRO A 255 -14.82 -2.89 -15.63
C PRO A 255 -13.73 -2.47 -16.63
N ARG A 256 -13.39 -3.37 -17.57
CA ARG A 256 -12.37 -3.13 -18.60
C ARG A 256 -12.64 -1.85 -19.40
N SER A 257 -13.91 -1.60 -19.70
CA SER A 257 -14.37 -0.40 -20.41
C SER A 257 -14.02 0.92 -19.69
N ALA A 258 -13.89 0.91 -18.36
CA ALA A 258 -13.53 2.09 -17.57
C ALA A 258 -12.01 2.29 -17.40
N LEU A 259 -11.17 1.36 -17.88
CA LEU A 259 -9.72 1.38 -17.63
C LEU A 259 -9.03 2.65 -18.13
N LYS A 260 -9.50 3.22 -19.25
CA LYS A 260 -8.95 4.45 -19.83
C LYS A 260 -9.12 5.67 -18.91
N GLY A 261 -10.21 5.72 -18.15
CA GLY A 261 -10.52 6.79 -17.20
C GLY A 261 -10.21 6.43 -15.74
N PHE A 262 -9.77 5.21 -15.47
CA PHE A 262 -9.40 4.78 -14.12
C PHE A 262 -8.20 5.59 -13.63
N LEU A 263 -8.35 6.33 -12.54
CA LEU A 263 -7.26 7.12 -11.94
C LEU A 263 -6.68 6.39 -10.72
N ALA A 264 -7.54 6.06 -9.76
CA ALA A 264 -7.19 5.37 -8.53
C ALA A 264 -8.33 4.44 -8.09
N PRO A 265 -8.03 3.36 -7.35
CA PRO A 265 -9.04 2.54 -6.69
C PRO A 265 -9.87 3.39 -5.73
N ALA A 266 -11.20 3.33 -5.88
CA ALA A 266 -12.13 3.93 -4.93
C ALA A 266 -12.45 2.91 -3.83
N PHE A 267 -12.49 3.34 -2.58
CA PHE A 267 -12.96 2.49 -1.47
C PHE A 267 -14.39 1.98 -1.73
N HIS A 268 -14.66 0.73 -1.37
CA HIS A 268 -16.00 0.13 -1.43
C HIS A 268 -16.47 -0.32 -0.04
N ARG A 269 -15.77 -1.28 0.57
CA ARG A 269 -16.06 -1.74 1.94
C ARG A 269 -14.84 -2.33 2.61
N GLU A 270 -14.99 -2.64 3.90
CA GLU A 270 -13.92 -3.22 4.72
C GLU A 270 -14.47 -4.25 5.71
N ALA A 271 -13.58 -5.12 6.19
CA ALA A 271 -13.88 -6.04 7.28
C ALA A 271 -12.61 -6.43 8.04
N LEU A 272 -12.77 -6.84 9.30
CA LEU A 272 -11.71 -7.37 10.14
C LEU A 272 -12.02 -8.82 10.52
N TYR A 273 -11.12 -9.73 10.18
CA TYR A 273 -11.26 -11.16 10.47
C TYR A 273 -10.40 -11.54 11.68
N LEU A 274 -11.08 -11.88 12.77
CA LEU A 274 -10.48 -12.24 14.05
C LEU A 274 -10.14 -13.73 14.04
N LEU A 275 -8.85 -14.07 14.19
CA LEU A 275 -8.41 -15.47 14.09
C LEU A 275 -8.47 -16.16 15.44
N GLU A 276 -9.14 -17.31 15.50
CA GLU A 276 -9.35 -18.06 16.73
C GLU A 276 -8.93 -19.54 16.60
N PRO A 277 -7.89 -19.99 17.32
CA PRO A 277 -7.01 -19.20 18.20
C PRO A 277 -6.12 -18.20 17.42
N PRO A 278 -5.45 -17.25 18.09
CA PRO A 278 -4.53 -16.34 17.43
C PRO A 278 -3.45 -17.04 16.60
N VAL A 279 -3.12 -16.48 15.43
CA VAL A 279 -2.04 -16.96 14.57
C VAL A 279 -0.81 -16.08 14.75
N ARG A 280 0.26 -16.68 15.26
CA ARG A 280 1.54 -15.98 15.50
C ARG A 280 2.03 -15.34 14.20
N GLY A 281 2.36 -14.05 14.30
CA GLY A 281 2.89 -13.28 13.18
C GLY A 281 1.82 -12.62 12.30
N ILE A 282 0.54 -12.88 12.58
CA ILE A 282 -0.59 -12.13 12.01
C ILE A 282 -1.15 -11.16 13.05
N GLN A 283 -1.55 -11.68 14.20
CA GLN A 283 -2.08 -10.89 15.31
C GLN A 283 -1.27 -11.13 16.58
N THR A 284 -1.39 -10.23 17.55
CA THR A 284 -0.79 -10.44 18.87
C THR A 284 -1.52 -11.57 19.58
N ALA A 285 -0.76 -12.53 20.11
CA ALA A 285 -1.29 -13.61 20.94
C ALA A 285 -1.60 -13.11 22.35
#